data_AF-A0A0M2DJK0-F1
#
_entry.id   AF-A0A0M2DJK0-F1
#
_cell.length_a   1.000
_cell.length_b   1.000
_cell.length_c   1.000
_cell.angle_alpha   90.00
_cell.angle_beta   90.00
_cell.angle_gamma   90.00
#
_symmetry.space_group_name_H-M   'P 1'
#
loop_
_entity.id
_entity.type
_entity.pdbx_description
1 polymer ?
#
loop_
_entity_poly.entity_id
_entity_poly.type
_entity_poly.pdbx_seq_one_letter_code
_entity_poly.pdbx_strand_id
1 'polypeptide(L)'
;MLSMLLALWASRTSLFNELIVGNDADYQRAFEAAQAILQDAELDIRGENSDGSFCTPNDSDGNICRRTTAEKIPLEAQEVGTLLADLADPTKIASTAPKCKNGICIKRADRSGIKDKQDFWNNTDSTKGITLTQMTGVHTGTTTPVGARYGQFTGAAIGDDDSPASAILRDRSAANQGAWYWIEILPYDDSSKNSGVLVNNTGTGAINPQSILALNLTPNIVYRITALAYGRNPNTMVVLQQTYARQKLKD
;
A
#
# COMPACT_ATOMS: atom_id res chain seq x y z
N MET A 1 21.04 -3.11 54.10
CA MET A 1 21.84 -2.85 52.87
C MET A 1 21.56 -3.85 51.75
N LEU A 2 21.56 -5.17 52.01
CA LEU A 2 21.26 -6.21 51.01
C LEU A 2 19.89 -6.04 50.32
N SER A 3 18.85 -5.65 51.05
CA SER A 3 17.51 -5.41 50.50
C SER A 3 17.46 -4.24 49.51
N MET A 4 18.30 -3.21 49.68
CA MET A 4 18.39 -2.10 48.71
C MET A 4 19.07 -2.53 47.41
N LEU A 5 20.09 -3.39 47.48
CA LEU A 5 20.74 -3.95 46.29
C LEU A 5 19.80 -4.87 45.51
N LEU A 6 19.00 -5.68 46.21
CA LEU A 6 17.96 -6.52 45.59
C LEU A 6 16.84 -5.67 44.97
N ALA A 7 16.42 -4.59 45.64
CA ALA A 7 15.42 -3.67 45.10
C ALA A 7 15.91 -2.96 43.83
N LEU A 8 17.17 -2.51 43.80
CA LEU A 8 17.79 -1.91 42.61
C LEU A 8 17.91 -2.92 41.46
N TRP A 9 18.24 -4.17 41.76
CA TRP A 9 18.32 -5.22 40.75
C TRP A 9 16.92 -5.59 40.22
N ALA A 10 15.93 -5.74 41.09
CA ALA A 10 14.53 -5.97 40.71
C ALA A 10 13.95 -4.82 39.87
N SER A 11 14.23 -3.57 40.24
CA SER A 11 13.82 -2.38 39.48
C SER A 11 14.41 -2.35 38.07
N ARG A 12 15.70 -2.69 37.91
CA ARG A 12 16.32 -2.79 36.58
C ARG A 12 15.66 -3.88 35.74
N THR A 13 15.43 -5.06 36.31
CA THR A 13 14.75 -6.16 35.60
C THR A 13 13.33 -5.77 35.18
N SER A 14 12.58 -5.08 36.04
CA SER A 14 11.23 -4.59 35.73
C SER A 14 11.24 -3.59 34.57
N LEU A 15 12.15 -2.61 34.60
CA LEU A 15 12.28 -1.61 33.54
C LEU A 15 12.65 -2.25 32.19
N PHE A 16 13.54 -3.23 32.18
CA PHE A 16 13.88 -3.95 30.95
C PHE A 16 12.69 -4.73 30.39
N ASN A 17 11.91 -5.40 31.25
CA ASN A 17 10.71 -6.10 30.81
C ASN A 17 9.67 -5.14 30.23
N GLU A 18 9.44 -3.99 30.87
CA GLU A 18 8.53 -2.96 30.35
C GLU A 18 8.99 -2.39 29.01
N LEU A 19 10.29 -2.16 28.82
CA LEU A 19 10.83 -1.71 27.54
C LEU A 19 10.62 -2.73 26.42
N ILE A 20 10.84 -4.02 26.69
CA ILE A 20 10.65 -5.09 25.71
C ILE A 20 9.16 -5.22 25.36
N VAL A 21 8.29 -5.29 26.37
CA VAL A 21 6.84 -5.41 26.17
C VAL A 21 6.26 -4.18 25.47
N GLY A 22 6.76 -2.99 25.80
CA GLY A 22 6.34 -1.74 25.16
C GLY A 22 6.71 -1.67 23.67
N ASN A 23 7.88 -2.19 23.29
CA ASN A 23 8.29 -2.27 21.88
C ASN A 23 7.42 -3.27 21.11
N ASP A 24 7.21 -4.47 21.65
CA ASP A 24 6.36 -5.48 21.03
C ASP A 24 4.91 -5.01 20.88
N ALA A 25 4.35 -4.37 21.92
CA ALA A 25 3.01 -3.81 21.86
C ALA A 25 2.87 -2.69 20.81
N ASP A 26 3.90 -1.84 20.64
CA ASP A 26 3.89 -0.80 19.61
C ASP A 26 4.00 -1.39 18.20
N TYR A 27 4.84 -2.42 18.02
CA TYR A 27 4.95 -3.16 16.76
C TYR A 27 3.63 -3.83 16.38
N GLN A 28 2.95 -4.49 17.33
CA GLN A 28 1.64 -5.12 17.10
C GLN A 28 0.59 -4.10 16.65
N ARG A 29 0.50 -2.94 17.31
CA ARG A 29 -0.41 -1.86 16.88
C ARG A 29 -0.07 -1.32 15.50
N ALA A 30 1.21 -1.13 15.19
CA ALA A 30 1.65 -0.71 13.86
C ALA A 30 1.32 -1.77 12.81
N PHE A 31 1.42 -3.05 13.15
CA PHE A 31 1.07 -4.17 12.28
C PHE A 31 -0.43 -4.22 12.00
N GLU A 32 -1.28 -4.08 13.02
CA GLU A 32 -2.73 -3.96 12.87
C GLU A 32 -3.12 -2.77 11.97
N ALA A 33 -2.48 -1.62 12.16
CA ALA A 33 -2.67 -0.46 11.31
C ALA A 33 -2.24 -0.72 9.85
N ALA A 34 -1.10 -1.38 9.65
CA ALA A 34 -0.63 -1.77 8.32
C ALA A 34 -1.58 -2.77 7.63
N GLN A 35 -2.20 -3.69 8.37
CA GLN A 35 -3.20 -4.60 7.83
C GLN A 35 -4.50 -3.88 7.48
N ALA A 36 -4.97 -2.97 8.34
CA ALA A 36 -6.17 -2.17 8.08
C ALA A 36 -6.04 -1.32 6.82
N ILE A 37 -4.89 -0.66 6.61
CA ILE A 37 -4.66 0.14 5.40
C ILE A 37 -4.44 -0.72 4.14
N LEU A 38 -3.94 -1.95 4.31
CA LEU A 38 -3.87 -2.90 3.20
C LEU A 38 -5.28 -3.28 2.74
N GLN A 39 -6.18 -3.60 3.66
CA GLN A 39 -7.59 -3.87 3.34
C GLN A 39 -8.29 -2.65 2.74
N ASP A 40 -8.00 -1.45 3.24
CA ASP A 40 -8.50 -0.19 2.68
C ASP A 40 -8.06 0.00 1.22
N ALA A 41 -6.80 -0.31 0.90
CA ALA A 41 -6.31 -0.28 -0.47
C ALA A 41 -6.98 -1.32 -1.38
N GLU A 42 -7.35 -2.50 -0.86
CA GLU A 42 -8.14 -3.47 -1.62
C GLU A 42 -9.55 -2.95 -1.92
N LEU A 43 -10.20 -2.32 -0.94
CA LEU A 43 -11.52 -1.71 -1.10
C LEU A 43 -11.48 -0.55 -2.13
N ASP A 44 -10.41 0.25 -2.12
CA ASP A 44 -10.14 1.27 -3.14
C ASP A 44 -10.03 0.66 -4.55
N ILE A 45 -9.28 -0.44 -4.71
CA ILE A 45 -9.17 -1.16 -6.00
C ILE A 45 -10.53 -1.73 -6.45
N ARG A 46 -11.33 -2.24 -5.51
CA ARG A 46 -12.65 -2.79 -5.80
C ARG A 46 -13.67 -1.70 -6.11
N GLY A 47 -13.48 -0.50 -5.55
CA GLY A 47 -14.49 0.55 -5.54
C GLY A 47 -15.69 0.16 -4.68
N GLU A 48 -15.43 -0.43 -3.52
CA GLU A 48 -16.44 -0.93 -2.59
C GLU A 48 -16.25 -0.36 -1.18
N ASN A 49 -17.34 -0.31 -0.43
CA ASN A 49 -17.34 0.00 0.99
C ASN A 49 -17.07 -1.28 1.81
N SER A 50 -16.85 -1.13 3.13
CA SER A 50 -16.59 -2.26 4.03
C SER A 50 -17.78 -3.22 4.19
N ASP A 51 -18.99 -2.78 3.87
CA ASP A 51 -20.22 -3.59 3.84
C ASP A 51 -20.42 -4.35 2.50
N GLY A 52 -19.52 -4.14 1.54
CA GLY A 52 -19.60 -4.72 0.19
C GLY A 52 -20.51 -3.95 -0.77
N SER A 53 -21.12 -2.84 -0.35
CA SER A 53 -21.81 -1.96 -1.29
C SER A 53 -20.82 -1.27 -2.20
N PHE A 54 -21.27 -0.79 -3.37
CA PHE A 54 -20.42 0.07 -4.20
C PHE A 54 -20.01 1.33 -3.43
N CYS A 55 -18.79 1.77 -3.66
CA CYS A 55 -18.29 3.03 -3.13
C CYS A 55 -19.12 4.17 -3.74
N THR A 56 -19.82 4.92 -2.88
CA THR A 56 -20.63 6.06 -3.28
C THR A 56 -19.84 7.36 -3.08
N PRO A 57 -19.70 8.21 -4.12
CA PRO A 57 -18.98 9.45 -3.96
C PRO A 57 -19.60 10.36 -2.90
N ASN A 58 -18.76 11.06 -2.15
CA ASN A 58 -19.20 12.06 -1.18
C ASN A 58 -19.08 13.46 -1.80
N ASP A 59 -20.15 14.25 -1.75
CA ASP A 59 -20.14 15.62 -2.28
C ASP A 59 -19.20 16.57 -1.53
N SER A 60 -18.94 16.28 -0.26
CA SER A 60 -18.05 17.08 0.61
C SER A 60 -16.56 16.72 0.44
N ASP A 61 -16.24 15.53 -0.09
CA ASP A 61 -14.86 15.10 -0.36
C ASP A 61 -14.77 14.37 -1.71
N GLY A 62 -14.20 15.08 -2.70
CA GLY A 62 -14.03 14.57 -4.05
C GLY A 62 -13.00 13.43 -4.18
N ASN A 63 -12.18 13.18 -3.17
CA ASN A 63 -11.25 12.04 -3.18
C ASN A 63 -11.97 10.72 -2.93
N ILE A 64 -13.11 10.71 -2.24
CA ILE A 64 -13.85 9.49 -1.97
C ILE A 64 -14.29 8.85 -3.29
N CYS A 65 -14.05 7.55 -3.43
CA CYS A 65 -14.19 6.76 -4.66
C CYS A 65 -13.40 7.33 -5.85
N ARG A 66 -12.30 8.03 -5.56
CA ARG A 66 -11.45 8.74 -6.51
C ARG A 66 -12.20 9.74 -7.40
N ARG A 67 -13.41 10.22 -7.05
CA ARG A 67 -14.34 10.90 -7.98
C ARG A 67 -13.70 12.06 -8.75
N THR A 68 -13.06 13.00 -8.06
CA THR A 68 -12.41 14.17 -8.68
C THR A 68 -10.90 13.98 -8.87
N THR A 69 -10.36 12.87 -8.40
CA THR A 69 -8.94 12.50 -8.57
C THR A 69 -8.68 12.09 -10.03
N ALA A 70 -7.58 12.57 -10.61
CA ALA A 70 -7.23 12.24 -12.00
C ALA A 70 -6.86 10.76 -12.16
N GLU A 71 -6.11 10.22 -11.22
CA GLU A 71 -5.67 8.82 -11.24
C GLU A 71 -6.79 7.90 -10.74
N LYS A 72 -7.34 7.10 -11.66
CA LYS A 72 -8.39 6.12 -11.43
C LYS A 72 -7.84 4.70 -11.46
N ILE A 73 -8.53 3.78 -10.79
CA ILE A 73 -8.27 2.35 -10.95
C ILE A 73 -8.80 1.91 -12.32
N PRO A 74 -7.97 1.37 -13.22
CA PRO A 74 -8.40 1.04 -14.58
C PRO A 74 -9.37 -0.15 -14.57
N LEU A 75 -10.52 0.03 -15.23
CA LEU A 75 -11.56 -0.98 -15.40
C LEU A 75 -11.50 -1.65 -16.79
N GLU A 76 -10.78 -1.03 -17.73
CA GLU A 76 -10.59 -1.47 -19.10
C GLU A 76 -9.11 -1.42 -19.53
N ALA A 77 -8.76 -2.14 -20.59
CA ALA A 77 -7.36 -2.28 -21.01
C ALA A 77 -6.77 -0.97 -21.56
N GLN A 78 -7.57 -0.15 -22.24
CA GLN A 78 -7.16 1.14 -22.80
C GLN A 78 -6.76 2.12 -21.70
N GLU A 79 -7.49 2.13 -20.58
CA GLU A 79 -7.23 3.00 -19.43
C GLU A 79 -5.88 2.69 -18.77
N VAL A 80 -5.45 1.42 -18.77
CA VAL A 80 -4.13 1.01 -18.25
C VAL A 80 -3.02 1.73 -19.00
N GLY A 81 -3.08 1.74 -20.34
CA GLY A 81 -2.06 2.37 -21.17
C GLY A 81 -1.95 3.87 -20.93
N THR A 82 -3.08 4.57 -20.91
CA THR A 82 -3.13 6.02 -20.66
C THR A 82 -2.63 6.37 -19.26
N LEU A 83 -3.08 5.64 -18.24
CA LEU A 83 -2.66 5.87 -16.85
C LEU A 83 -1.15 5.66 -16.66
N LEU A 84 -0.60 4.58 -17.20
CA LEU A 84 0.84 4.30 -17.08
C LEU A 84 1.68 5.31 -17.86
N ALA A 85 1.22 5.76 -19.04
CA ALA A 85 1.89 6.81 -19.81
C ALA A 85 1.92 8.14 -19.04
N ASP A 86 0.79 8.51 -18.42
CA ASP A 86 0.67 9.74 -17.63
C ASP A 86 1.56 9.75 -16.39
N LEU A 87 1.67 8.61 -15.70
CA LEU A 87 2.58 8.45 -14.56
C LEU A 87 4.05 8.40 -14.99
N ALA A 88 4.35 7.91 -16.18
CA ALA A 88 5.72 7.85 -16.71
C ALA A 88 6.20 9.20 -17.29
N ASP A 89 5.27 10.06 -17.73
CA ASP A 89 5.56 11.30 -18.45
C ASP A 89 6.45 12.26 -17.62
N PRO A 90 7.68 12.58 -18.08
CA PRO A 90 8.60 13.47 -17.39
C PRO A 90 8.10 14.92 -17.29
N THR A 91 7.14 15.33 -18.12
CA THR A 91 6.52 16.67 -18.06
C THR A 91 5.45 16.77 -16.96
N LYS A 92 4.83 15.64 -16.59
CA LYS A 92 3.81 15.55 -15.54
C LYS A 92 4.37 15.14 -14.19
N ILE A 93 5.44 14.34 -14.18
CA ILE A 93 6.16 13.89 -12.99
C ILE A 93 7.65 13.93 -13.30
N ALA A 94 8.42 14.74 -12.58
CA ALA A 94 9.86 14.84 -12.75
C ALA A 94 10.54 13.46 -12.75
N SER A 95 11.59 13.28 -13.55
CA SER A 95 12.32 12.01 -13.66
C SER A 95 13.00 11.57 -12.35
N THR A 96 13.20 12.51 -11.42
CA THR A 96 13.76 12.28 -10.09
C THR A 96 12.70 12.09 -9.00
N ALA A 97 11.42 12.24 -9.34
CA ALA A 97 10.30 12.05 -8.44
C ALA A 97 9.73 10.62 -8.56
N PRO A 98 9.09 10.09 -7.51
CA PRO A 98 8.44 8.79 -7.58
C PRO A 98 7.38 8.76 -8.67
N LYS A 99 7.31 7.68 -9.46
CA LYS A 99 6.33 7.53 -10.53
C LYS A 99 4.97 7.05 -10.00
N CYS A 100 4.46 7.81 -9.06
CA CYS A 100 3.28 7.53 -8.24
C CYS A 100 2.50 8.81 -8.00
N LYS A 101 1.16 8.81 -8.12
CA LYS A 101 0.28 9.91 -7.71
C LYS A 101 -0.95 9.35 -7.02
N ASN A 102 -1.37 9.97 -5.92
CA ASN A 102 -2.58 9.59 -5.19
C ASN A 102 -2.61 8.10 -4.81
N GLY A 103 -1.44 7.58 -4.42
CA GLY A 103 -1.24 6.17 -4.11
C GLY A 103 -1.21 5.23 -5.31
N ILE A 104 -1.44 5.67 -6.55
CA ILE A 104 -1.34 4.82 -7.74
C ILE A 104 0.03 4.97 -8.38
N CYS A 105 0.68 3.85 -8.68
CA CYS A 105 2.06 3.78 -9.11
C CYS A 105 2.23 2.90 -10.35
N ILE A 106 3.24 3.23 -11.17
CA ILE A 106 3.77 2.28 -12.15
C ILE A 106 4.54 1.16 -11.43
N LYS A 107 4.74 0.04 -12.12
CA LYS A 107 5.65 -1.01 -11.65
C LYS A 107 7.05 -0.45 -11.37
N ARG A 108 7.47 -0.47 -10.11
CA ARG A 108 8.86 -0.22 -9.72
C ARG A 108 9.74 -1.37 -10.17
N ALA A 109 10.79 -1.05 -10.90
CA ALA A 109 11.73 -2.02 -11.43
C ALA A 109 13.07 -1.86 -10.71
N ASP A 110 13.50 -2.92 -10.02
CA ASP A 110 14.87 -3.00 -9.54
C ASP A 110 15.80 -3.34 -10.72
N ARG A 111 16.45 -2.31 -11.27
CA ARG A 111 17.41 -2.46 -12.37
C ARG A 111 18.56 -1.48 -12.19
N SER A 112 19.77 -1.91 -12.51
CA SER A 112 20.96 -1.04 -12.58
C SER A 112 20.65 0.23 -13.38
N GLY A 113 20.85 1.40 -12.75
CA GLY A 113 20.60 2.72 -13.33
C GLY A 113 19.17 3.27 -13.21
N ILE A 114 18.21 2.48 -12.72
CA ILE A 114 16.85 2.95 -12.41
C ILE A 114 16.78 3.34 -10.94
N LYS A 115 16.36 4.59 -10.69
CA LYS A 115 16.28 5.17 -9.33
C LYS A 115 15.08 4.68 -8.52
N ASP A 116 14.18 3.88 -9.07
CA ASP A 116 12.90 3.53 -8.44
C ASP A 116 12.91 2.07 -7.93
N LYS A 117 13.71 1.82 -6.88
CA LYS A 117 13.84 0.49 -6.27
C LYS A 117 12.59 0.11 -5.50
N GLN A 118 12.32 -1.20 -5.41
CA GLN A 118 11.15 -1.69 -4.67
C GLN A 118 11.27 -1.49 -3.15
N ASP A 119 12.48 -1.50 -2.60
CA ASP A 119 12.79 -1.37 -1.17
C ASP A 119 12.95 0.10 -0.71
N PHE A 120 12.18 1.02 -1.29
CA PHE A 120 12.30 2.46 -1.01
C PHE A 120 12.16 2.83 0.48
N TRP A 121 11.48 2.00 1.27
CA TRP A 121 11.31 2.21 2.72
C TRP A 121 12.63 2.09 3.50
N ASN A 122 13.64 1.42 2.94
CA ASN A 122 14.99 1.34 3.52
C ASN A 122 15.94 2.40 2.95
N ASN A 123 15.50 3.18 1.95
CA ASN A 123 16.35 4.15 1.29
C ASN A 123 16.17 5.56 1.86
N THR A 124 17.22 6.09 2.47
CA THR A 124 17.30 7.47 2.94
C THR A 124 18.14 8.37 2.03
N ASP A 125 18.78 7.79 0.99
CA ASP A 125 19.75 8.46 0.14
C ASP A 125 19.18 8.65 -1.28
N SER A 126 18.87 9.90 -1.64
CA SER A 126 18.31 10.26 -2.95
C SER A 126 19.27 9.99 -4.12
N THR A 127 20.56 9.75 -3.85
CA THR A 127 21.53 9.36 -4.89
C THR A 127 21.39 7.88 -5.25
N LYS A 128 20.90 7.05 -4.32
CA LYS A 128 20.72 5.59 -4.47
C LYS A 128 19.33 5.21 -5.00
N GLY A 129 18.41 6.17 -5.05
CA GLY A 129 17.07 5.99 -5.58
C GLY A 129 16.04 6.87 -4.91
N ILE A 130 14.77 6.54 -5.14
CA ILE A 130 13.60 7.12 -4.47
C ILE A 130 13.69 6.81 -2.98
N THR A 131 13.48 7.82 -2.15
CA THR A 131 13.51 7.70 -0.70
C THR A 131 12.11 7.55 -0.11
N LEU A 132 12.05 7.00 1.11
CA LEU A 132 10.80 6.93 1.87
C LEU A 132 10.16 8.32 2.05
N THR A 133 10.96 9.35 2.31
CA THR A 133 10.47 10.73 2.47
C THR A 133 9.77 11.25 1.21
N GLN A 134 10.28 10.91 0.02
CA GLN A 134 9.60 11.27 -1.23
C GLN A 134 8.28 10.49 -1.39
N MET A 135 8.25 9.24 -0.96
CA MET A 135 7.10 8.35 -1.07
C MET A 135 5.95 8.71 -0.12
N THR A 136 6.26 9.19 1.07
CA THR A 136 5.30 9.69 2.08
C THR A 136 5.07 11.19 1.97
N GLY A 137 5.49 11.81 0.87
CA GLY A 137 5.41 13.25 0.64
C GLY A 137 4.36 13.64 -0.41
N VAL A 138 4.49 14.86 -0.90
CA VAL A 138 3.75 15.42 -2.04
C VAL A 138 4.71 15.70 -3.19
N HIS A 139 4.20 15.73 -4.42
CA HIS A 139 5.00 16.15 -5.57
C HIS A 139 5.39 17.63 -5.46
N THR A 140 6.66 17.92 -5.75
CA THR A 140 7.21 19.29 -5.72
C THR A 140 6.36 20.25 -6.53
N GLY A 141 5.94 21.36 -5.92
CA GLY A 141 5.11 22.39 -6.57
C GLY A 141 3.63 22.04 -6.70
N THR A 142 3.17 20.97 -6.03
CA THR A 142 1.76 20.55 -6.00
C THR A 142 1.31 20.20 -4.59
N THR A 143 0.01 19.97 -4.42
CA THR A 143 -0.56 19.36 -3.20
C THR A 143 -0.88 17.87 -3.39
N THR A 144 -0.49 17.28 -4.52
CA THR A 144 -0.80 15.89 -4.84
C THR A 144 0.11 14.95 -4.05
N PRO A 145 -0.45 14.10 -3.17
CA PRO A 145 0.33 13.16 -2.41
C PRO A 145 0.86 12.02 -3.31
N VAL A 146 2.03 11.51 -2.95
CA VAL A 146 2.65 10.37 -3.65
C VAL A 146 2.00 9.06 -3.21
N GLY A 147 1.88 8.85 -1.90
CA GLY A 147 1.12 7.76 -1.28
C GLY A 147 -0.30 8.16 -0.90
N ALA A 148 -1.12 7.18 -0.58
CA ALA A 148 -2.47 7.37 -0.06
C ALA A 148 -2.52 7.07 1.44
N ARG A 149 -3.45 7.71 2.16
CA ARG A 149 -3.71 7.44 3.59
C ARG A 149 -5.01 6.65 3.77
N TYR A 150 -5.14 5.97 4.90
CA TYR A 150 -6.34 5.22 5.27
C TYR A 150 -7.62 6.06 5.10
N GLY A 151 -8.64 5.53 4.43
CA GLY A 151 -9.91 6.22 4.22
C GLY A 151 -9.89 7.33 3.17
N GLN A 152 -8.73 7.69 2.60
CA GLN A 152 -8.64 8.81 1.65
C GLN A 152 -9.46 8.58 0.38
N PHE A 153 -9.50 7.34 -0.11
CA PHE A 153 -10.20 6.99 -1.35
C PHE A 153 -11.40 6.08 -1.13
N THR A 154 -11.54 5.49 0.06
CA THR A 154 -12.68 4.64 0.44
C THR A 154 -13.71 5.35 1.33
N GLY A 155 -13.33 6.46 1.96
CA GLY A 155 -14.17 7.13 2.96
C GLY A 155 -14.21 6.45 4.34
N ALA A 156 -13.30 5.50 4.60
CA ALA A 156 -13.24 4.82 5.89
C ALA A 156 -13.10 5.81 7.07
N ALA A 157 -13.93 5.63 8.09
CA ALA A 157 -13.97 6.53 9.23
C ALA A 157 -12.71 6.38 10.12
N ILE A 158 -12.07 7.52 10.43
CA ILE A 158 -10.88 7.58 11.30
C ILE A 158 -11.21 7.90 12.77
N GLY A 159 -12.49 8.16 13.08
CA GLY A 159 -12.94 8.66 14.38
C GLY A 159 -12.67 10.16 14.59
N ASP A 160 -12.85 10.64 15.81
CA ASP A 160 -12.63 12.03 16.25
C ASP A 160 -11.61 12.12 17.39
N ASP A 161 -11.18 13.34 17.79
CA ASP A 161 -10.02 13.62 18.70
C ASP A 161 -10.10 12.85 20.02
N ASP A 162 -11.32 12.61 20.47
CA ASP A 162 -11.62 11.98 21.74
C ASP A 162 -11.86 10.47 21.59
N SER A 163 -12.28 10.01 20.40
CA SER A 163 -12.59 8.60 20.08
C SER A 163 -12.03 8.17 18.72
N PRO A 164 -10.69 8.02 18.58
CA PRO A 164 -10.09 7.54 17.34
C PRO A 164 -10.40 6.05 17.11
N ALA A 165 -10.75 5.68 15.87
CA ALA A 165 -10.88 4.26 15.49
C ALA A 165 -9.53 3.53 15.57
N SER A 166 -8.45 4.23 15.20
CA SER A 166 -7.07 3.81 15.45
C SER A 166 -6.20 5.03 15.63
N ALA A 167 -5.45 5.08 16.73
CA ALA A 167 -4.56 6.19 17.02
C ALA A 167 -3.47 6.34 15.95
N ILE A 168 -2.96 5.25 15.36
CA ILE A 168 -1.94 5.30 14.32
C ILE A 168 -2.54 5.79 13.00
N LEU A 169 -3.62 5.16 12.51
CA LEU A 169 -4.20 5.47 11.20
C LEU A 169 -4.68 6.92 11.07
N ARG A 170 -5.04 7.50 12.22
CA ARG A 170 -5.49 8.86 12.29
C ARG A 170 -4.37 9.89 12.29
N ASP A 171 -3.17 9.56 12.76
CA ASP A 171 -2.10 10.54 12.82
C ASP A 171 -1.64 10.94 11.41
N ARG A 172 -1.95 12.18 11.03
CA ARG A 172 -1.56 12.76 9.73
C ARG A 172 -0.66 13.98 9.90
N SER A 173 -0.15 14.20 11.11
CA SER A 173 0.58 15.42 11.49
C SER A 173 1.88 15.60 10.72
N ALA A 174 2.49 14.50 10.27
CA ALA A 174 3.73 14.50 9.51
C ALA A 174 3.78 13.36 8.47
N ALA A 175 4.81 13.41 7.61
CA ALA A 175 5.08 12.38 6.60
C ALA A 175 5.53 11.05 7.23
N ASN A 176 6.29 11.13 8.33
CA ASN A 176 6.80 10.00 9.10
C ASN A 176 5.85 9.59 10.26
N GLN A 177 4.56 9.90 10.14
CA GLN A 177 3.53 9.56 11.11
C GLN A 177 2.31 8.93 10.42
N GLY A 178 1.66 8.04 11.15
CA GLY A 178 0.50 7.27 10.71
C GLY A 178 0.85 6.19 9.67
N ALA A 179 -0.03 6.00 8.71
CA ALA A 179 0.10 4.94 7.72
C ALA A 179 -0.13 5.42 6.28
N TRP A 180 0.51 4.72 5.35
CA TRP A 180 0.53 5.00 3.92
C TRP A 180 0.36 3.72 3.11
N TYR A 181 -0.29 3.83 1.96
CA TYR A 181 -0.33 2.76 0.98
C TYR A 181 -0.01 3.25 -0.44
N TRP A 182 0.49 2.32 -1.25
CA TRP A 182 0.73 2.49 -2.66
C TRP A 182 0.27 1.25 -3.42
N ILE A 183 -0.46 1.46 -4.51
CA ILE A 183 -1.00 0.47 -5.43
C ILE A 183 -0.18 0.57 -6.71
N GLU A 184 0.67 -0.42 -6.95
CA GLU A 184 1.38 -0.57 -8.22
C GLU A 184 0.56 -1.39 -9.20
N ILE A 185 0.42 -0.88 -10.42
CA ILE A 185 -0.28 -1.57 -11.50
C ILE A 185 0.73 -2.41 -12.27
N LEU A 186 0.50 -3.73 -12.31
CA LEU A 186 1.34 -4.70 -12.99
C LEU A 186 0.56 -5.32 -14.17
N PRO A 187 0.69 -4.77 -15.39
CA PRO A 187 0.13 -5.42 -16.58
C PRO A 187 0.77 -6.77 -16.83
N TYR A 188 -0.05 -7.75 -17.20
CA TYR A 188 0.37 -9.05 -17.70
C TYR A 188 0.21 -9.07 -19.21
N ASP A 189 1.10 -9.81 -19.87
CA ASP A 189 1.06 -9.96 -21.31
C ASP A 189 -0.15 -10.81 -21.71
N ASP A 190 -1.05 -10.22 -22.50
CA ASP A 190 -2.23 -10.88 -23.04
C ASP A 190 -1.89 -12.09 -23.94
N SER A 191 -0.68 -12.12 -24.52
CA SER A 191 -0.20 -13.28 -25.28
C SER A 191 -0.07 -14.54 -24.42
N SER A 192 0.09 -14.37 -23.10
CA SER A 192 0.20 -15.46 -22.13
C SER A 192 -1.14 -16.06 -21.70
N LYS A 193 -2.29 -15.44 -22.05
CA LYS A 193 -3.65 -15.93 -21.74
C LYS A 193 -3.91 -17.35 -22.23
N ASN A 194 -3.29 -17.71 -23.36
CA ASN A 194 -3.41 -19.04 -23.96
C ASN A 194 -2.20 -19.94 -23.68
N SER A 195 -1.18 -19.44 -22.99
CA SER A 195 0.12 -20.12 -22.83
C SER A 195 0.12 -21.20 -21.73
N GLY A 196 -1.00 -21.40 -21.03
CA GLY A 196 -1.13 -22.53 -20.09
C GLY A 196 0.00 -22.59 -19.05
N VAL A 197 0.44 -21.43 -18.54
CA VAL A 197 1.49 -21.34 -17.51
C VAL A 197 1.05 -22.03 -16.20
N LEU A 198 -0.25 -22.32 -16.06
CA LEU A 198 -0.74 -23.42 -15.24
C LEU A 198 -0.83 -24.67 -16.14
N VAL A 199 0.27 -25.44 -16.16
CA VAL A 199 0.48 -26.74 -16.80
C VAL A 199 -0.75 -27.31 -17.54
N ASN A 200 -0.91 -26.95 -18.80
CA ASN A 200 -1.66 -27.80 -19.73
C ASN A 200 -0.71 -28.94 -20.16
N ASN A 201 -0.40 -29.84 -19.23
CA ASN A 201 0.42 -31.00 -19.55
C ASN A 201 -0.47 -31.96 -20.33
N THR A 202 -0.37 -32.03 -21.66
CA THR A 202 -1.02 -33.05 -22.49
C THR A 202 -0.34 -34.42 -22.37
N GLY A 203 0.04 -34.80 -21.15
CA GLY A 203 0.74 -36.04 -20.81
C GLY A 203 0.13 -36.73 -19.59
N THR A 204 0.55 -37.96 -19.31
CA THR A 204 0.18 -38.71 -18.10
C THR A 204 0.49 -37.88 -16.85
N GLY A 205 -0.55 -37.44 -16.12
CA GLY A 205 -0.45 -36.45 -15.03
C GLY A 205 -1.04 -35.08 -15.35
N ALA A 206 -1.71 -34.92 -16.50
CA ALA A 206 -2.50 -33.75 -16.86
C ALA A 206 -3.50 -33.38 -15.75
N ILE A 207 -3.40 -32.15 -15.24
CA ILE A 207 -4.48 -31.58 -14.44
C ILE A 207 -5.63 -31.27 -15.40
N ASN A 208 -6.83 -31.77 -15.12
CA ASN A 208 -8.01 -31.46 -15.93
C ASN A 208 -8.11 -29.91 -16.07
N PRO A 209 -8.21 -29.36 -17.28
CA PRO A 209 -8.34 -27.91 -17.48
C PRO A 209 -9.51 -27.27 -16.71
N GLN A 210 -10.55 -28.03 -16.39
CA GLN A 210 -11.66 -27.62 -15.52
C GLN A 210 -11.28 -27.52 -14.03
N SER A 211 -10.14 -28.08 -13.63
CA SER A 211 -9.56 -28.03 -12.29
C SER A 211 -8.52 -26.92 -12.12
N ILE A 212 -8.31 -26.11 -13.16
CA ILE A 212 -7.41 -24.95 -13.14
C ILE A 212 -8.27 -23.69 -12.95
N LEU A 213 -7.92 -22.86 -11.96
CA LEU A 213 -8.58 -21.57 -11.75
C LEU A 213 -8.31 -20.66 -12.96
N ALA A 214 -9.32 -20.44 -13.79
CA ALA A 214 -9.24 -19.46 -14.87
C ALA A 214 -9.16 -18.04 -14.27
N LEU A 215 -8.01 -17.40 -14.44
CA LEU A 215 -7.81 -16.01 -14.02
C LEU A 215 -8.57 -15.08 -15.00
N ASN A 216 -9.85 -14.84 -14.73
CA ASN A 216 -10.68 -13.89 -15.47
C ASN A 216 -10.37 -12.45 -15.04
N LEU A 217 -9.17 -11.97 -15.36
CA LEU A 217 -8.70 -10.62 -15.06
C LEU A 217 -9.11 -9.68 -16.20
N THR A 218 -9.99 -8.73 -15.94
CA THR A 218 -10.36 -7.69 -16.91
C THR A 218 -10.21 -6.32 -16.26
N PRO A 219 -9.18 -5.52 -16.62
CA PRO A 219 -8.09 -5.84 -17.56
C PRO A 219 -7.06 -6.82 -16.94
N ASN A 220 -6.06 -7.27 -17.72
CA ASN A 220 -5.08 -8.26 -17.26
C ASN A 220 -4.00 -7.61 -16.41
N ILE A 221 -4.42 -7.16 -15.24
CA ILE A 221 -3.57 -6.48 -14.29
C ILE A 221 -3.66 -7.20 -12.96
N VAL A 222 -2.51 -7.26 -12.30
CA VAL A 222 -2.45 -7.56 -10.88
C VAL A 222 -1.91 -6.32 -10.21
N TYR A 223 -2.40 -6.06 -9.01
CA TYR A 223 -1.96 -4.95 -8.21
C TYR A 223 -0.96 -5.44 -7.19
N ARG A 224 0.09 -4.67 -6.94
CA ARG A 224 0.92 -4.85 -5.76
C ARG A 224 0.66 -3.70 -4.80
N ILE A 225 0.14 -4.04 -3.63
CA ILE A 225 -0.15 -3.10 -2.57
C ILE A 225 1.03 -3.14 -1.61
N THR A 226 1.67 -2.00 -1.41
CA THR A 226 2.63 -1.78 -0.32
C THR A 226 1.95 -0.92 0.73
N ALA A 227 1.83 -1.43 1.95
CA ALA A 227 1.30 -0.73 3.11
C ALA A 227 2.43 -0.50 4.12
N LEU A 228 2.52 0.72 4.65
CA LEU A 228 3.52 1.10 5.64
C LEU A 228 2.83 1.81 6.79
N ALA A 229 3.12 1.41 8.03
CA ALA A 229 2.65 2.09 9.22
C ALA A 229 3.81 2.41 10.15
N TYR A 230 3.83 3.64 10.66
CA TYR A 230 4.72 4.05 11.75
C TYR A 230 4.03 3.73 13.08
N GLY A 231 4.78 3.09 13.98
CA GLY A 231 4.36 2.97 15.38
C GLY A 231 4.45 4.32 16.10
N ARG A 232 4.07 4.34 17.38
CA ARG A 232 4.21 5.53 18.21
C ARG A 232 5.65 5.77 18.63
N ASN A 233 6.49 4.73 18.65
CA ASN A 233 7.91 4.89 18.83
C ASN A 233 8.58 5.28 17.48
N PRO A 234 9.55 6.22 17.47
CA PRO A 234 10.18 6.69 16.23
C PRO A 234 10.88 5.62 15.39
N ASN A 235 11.22 4.48 16.00
CA ASN A 235 11.95 3.39 15.35
C ASN A 235 11.04 2.22 14.95
N THR A 236 9.74 2.29 15.26
CA THR A 236 8.79 1.24 14.90
C THR A 236 8.22 1.54 13.53
N MET A 237 8.48 0.66 12.58
CA MET A 237 7.89 0.73 11.25
C MET A 237 7.53 -0.68 10.81
N VAL A 238 6.31 -0.84 10.30
CA VAL A 238 5.85 -2.08 9.69
C VAL A 238 5.61 -1.81 8.22
N VAL A 239 6.13 -2.70 7.37
CA VAL A 239 5.87 -2.71 5.94
C VAL A 239 5.26 -4.05 5.57
N LEU A 240 4.06 -4.02 4.99
CA LEU A 240 3.38 -5.18 4.44
C LEU A 240 3.28 -5.03 2.93
N GLN A 241 3.41 -6.13 2.21
CA GLN A 241 3.26 -6.15 0.76
C GLN A 241 2.37 -7.32 0.36
N GLN A 242 1.36 -7.03 -0.46
CA GLN A 242 0.45 -8.01 -0.99
C GLN A 242 0.31 -7.87 -2.50
N THR A 243 0.12 -9.01 -3.15
CA THR A 243 -0.26 -9.08 -4.57
C THR A 243 -1.76 -9.37 -4.63
N TYR A 244 -2.54 -8.47 -5.23
CA TYR A 244 -4.00 -8.52 -5.28
C TYR A 244 -4.46 -8.58 -6.74
N ALA A 245 -5.21 -9.61 -7.10
CA ALA A 245 -5.75 -9.80 -8.45
C ALA A 245 -7.29 -9.73 -8.38
N ARG A 246 -7.87 -8.68 -8.97
CA ARG A 246 -9.33 -8.51 -8.99
C ARG A 246 -9.94 -9.47 -10.02
N GLN A 247 -10.76 -10.40 -9.54
CA GLN A 247 -11.65 -11.18 -10.39
C GLN A 247 -12.94 -10.39 -10.57
N LYS A 248 -13.33 -10.08 -11.81
CA LYS A 248 -14.72 -9.68 -12.08
C LYS A 248 -15.57 -10.95 -11.96
N LEU A 249 -16.67 -10.87 -11.22
CA LEU A 249 -17.68 -11.92 -11.21
C LEU A 249 -18.09 -12.20 -12.65
N LYS A 250 -18.14 -13.49 -13.00
CA LYS A 250 -18.66 -13.93 -14.29
C LYS A 250 -20.17 -13.82 -14.21
N ASP A 251 -20.73 -12.73 -14.74
CA ASP A 251 -22.16 -12.66 -15.05
C ASP A 251 -22.54 -13.77 -16.07
#